data_AF-A0A353VJI3-F1
#
_entry.id   AF-A0A353VJI3-F1
#
_cell.length_a   1.000
_cell.length_b   1.000
_cell.length_c   1.000
_cell.angle_alpha   90.00
_cell.angle_beta   90.00
_cell.angle_gamma   90.00
#
_symmetry.space_group_name_H-M   'P 1'
#
loop_
_entity.id
_entity.type
_entity.pdbx_description
1 polymer ?
#
loop_
_entity_poly.entity_id
_entity_poly.type
_entity_poly.pdbx_seq_one_letter_code
_entity_poly.pdbx_strand_id
1 'polypeptide(L)'
;MSLRYHKWLTLEITHSYFGPEGLNAYLVSPLESTGNLMKSYRIMARKNGNKIEFYIGLENGAALDLAAALEGLGFLSFKLESDDPSFFNYTHIDLPKENTTYVFRTIPGQNSLQKTSIPNDTENPEFIPLKPARFIVQLPAQASILEIKNEDGESIVQQAIDNETGQQVVIDLSLQEERLYQLLVNNEVQEQFFLVKGDFKRGSLGLIHLNISEILQNQVPELTYSLPFQARNVYWEYLIVPSPSNELTIHKMEVTGSSQETYIGPVESVLHQGKKALVFTSPTPLPLSHKLETHPKLELKYTDQFSNTPKDLIISLPSHDRNTIGRYQEGTNKGSYYSQAIVYI
;
A
#
# COMPACT_ATOMS: atom_id res chain seq x y z
N MET A 1 4.70 -22.78 -35.45
CA MET A 1 5.37 -23.17 -34.19
C MET A 1 4.34 -23.20 -33.08
N SER A 2 4.20 -24.30 -32.36
CA SER A 2 3.35 -24.37 -31.16
C SER A 2 4.17 -23.99 -29.92
N LEU A 3 3.67 -23.04 -29.13
CA LEU A 3 4.28 -22.66 -27.86
C LEU A 3 3.58 -23.39 -26.69
N ARG A 4 4.35 -23.72 -25.66
CA ARG A 4 3.84 -24.17 -24.36
C ARG A 4 4.22 -23.15 -23.31
N TYR A 5 3.24 -22.70 -22.54
CA TYR A 5 3.46 -21.72 -21.47
C TYR A 5 3.70 -22.41 -20.13
N HIS A 6 4.76 -22.00 -19.43
CA HIS A 6 5.15 -22.50 -18.13
C HIS A 6 5.08 -21.36 -17.11
N LYS A 7 4.36 -21.57 -16.00
CA LYS A 7 4.35 -20.64 -14.88
C LYS A 7 5.75 -20.63 -14.25
N TRP A 8 6.29 -19.46 -13.95
CA TRP A 8 7.62 -19.34 -13.34
C TRP A 8 7.67 -18.40 -12.14
N LEU A 9 6.78 -17.41 -12.08
CA LEU A 9 6.69 -16.45 -10.99
C LEU A 9 5.23 -16.19 -10.62
N THR A 10 4.97 -16.06 -9.32
CA THR A 10 3.71 -15.57 -8.76
C THR A 10 3.99 -14.36 -7.89
N LEU A 11 3.31 -13.25 -8.15
CA LEU A 11 3.27 -12.10 -7.24
C LEU A 11 1.94 -12.09 -6.50
N GLU A 12 1.98 -12.21 -5.19
CA GLU A 12 0.81 -12.21 -4.32
C GLU A 12 0.66 -10.85 -3.61
N ILE A 13 -0.46 -10.17 -3.83
CA ILE A 13 -0.75 -8.90 -3.17
C ILE A 13 -1.69 -9.17 -2.00
N THR A 14 -1.21 -8.94 -0.78
CA THR A 14 -1.98 -9.21 0.45
C THR A 14 -2.35 -7.91 1.14
N HIS A 15 -3.45 -7.92 1.89
CA HIS A 15 -3.83 -6.77 2.70
C HIS A 15 -4.56 -7.25 3.95
N SER A 16 -4.05 -6.94 5.15
CA SER A 16 -4.55 -7.52 6.40
C SER A 16 -6.03 -7.22 6.70
N TYR A 17 -6.58 -6.10 6.22
CA TYR A 17 -8.02 -5.79 6.27
C TYR A 17 -8.94 -6.89 5.71
N PHE A 18 -8.54 -7.59 4.64
CA PHE A 18 -9.37 -8.63 4.00
C PHE A 18 -9.06 -10.04 4.52
N GLY A 19 -8.13 -10.18 5.46
CA GLY A 19 -7.70 -11.47 5.97
C GLY A 19 -7.15 -12.40 4.86
N PRO A 20 -7.46 -13.72 4.90
CA PRO A 20 -6.95 -14.70 3.94
C PRO A 20 -7.41 -14.47 2.49
N GLU A 21 -8.49 -13.73 2.25
CA GLU A 21 -9.02 -13.47 0.90
C GLU A 21 -8.13 -12.51 0.09
N GLY A 22 -7.27 -11.76 0.76
CA GLY A 22 -6.32 -10.82 0.14
C GLY A 22 -7.00 -9.60 -0.51
N LEU A 23 -6.18 -8.75 -1.13
CA LEU A 23 -6.67 -7.59 -1.90
C LEU A 23 -7.01 -8.04 -3.32
N ASN A 24 -8.28 -7.97 -3.73
CA ASN A 24 -8.70 -8.24 -5.12
C ASN A 24 -8.91 -6.97 -5.95
N ALA A 25 -9.09 -5.85 -5.25
CA ALA A 25 -9.40 -4.53 -5.76
C ALA A 25 -8.15 -3.78 -6.28
N TYR A 26 -7.53 -4.33 -7.33
CA TYR A 26 -6.33 -3.77 -7.95
C TYR A 26 -6.20 -4.05 -9.44
N LEU A 27 -5.42 -3.22 -10.13
CA LEU A 27 -4.95 -3.41 -11.49
C LEU A 27 -3.43 -3.34 -11.55
N VAL A 28 -2.81 -4.27 -12.26
CA VAL A 28 -1.38 -4.23 -12.58
C VAL A 28 -1.20 -4.17 -14.08
N SER A 29 -0.43 -3.19 -14.55
CA SER A 29 -0.14 -2.97 -15.96
C SER A 29 1.35 -2.77 -16.16
N PRO A 30 1.98 -3.40 -17.18
CA PRO A 30 3.40 -3.19 -17.44
C PRO A 30 3.66 -1.76 -17.88
N LEU A 31 4.80 -1.21 -17.50
CA LEU A 31 5.33 0.00 -18.13
C LEU A 31 5.71 -0.28 -19.60
N GLU A 32 5.98 0.77 -20.38
CA GLU A 32 6.22 0.64 -21.82
C GLU A 32 7.43 -0.26 -22.11
N SER A 33 8.56 -0.03 -21.43
CA SER A 33 9.77 -0.86 -21.58
C SER A 33 9.50 -2.32 -21.21
N THR A 34 8.75 -2.53 -20.13
CA THR A 34 8.40 -3.85 -19.60
C THR A 34 7.48 -4.60 -20.56
N GLY A 35 6.51 -3.91 -21.15
CA GLY A 35 5.61 -4.50 -22.15
C GLY A 35 6.38 -4.98 -23.40
N ASN A 36 7.41 -4.25 -23.82
CA ASN A 36 8.27 -4.64 -24.93
C ASN A 36 9.15 -5.85 -24.57
N LEU A 37 9.78 -5.84 -23.39
CA LEU A 37 10.56 -6.97 -22.88
C LEU A 37 9.70 -8.23 -22.76
N MET A 38 8.51 -8.14 -22.16
CA MET A 38 7.61 -9.29 -22.04
C MET A 38 7.25 -9.88 -23.41
N LYS A 39 7.03 -9.06 -24.44
CA LYS A 39 6.79 -9.57 -25.81
C LYS A 39 8.01 -10.28 -26.37
N SER A 40 9.20 -9.69 -26.26
CA SER A 40 10.47 -10.26 -26.76
C SER A 40 10.80 -11.59 -26.11
N TYR A 41 10.58 -11.71 -24.79
CA TYR A 41 10.82 -12.92 -24.00
C TYR A 41 9.61 -13.87 -23.96
N ARG A 42 8.54 -13.58 -24.71
CA ARG A 42 7.29 -14.39 -24.75
C ARG A 42 6.68 -14.61 -23.35
N ILE A 43 6.78 -13.61 -22.49
CA ILE A 43 6.21 -13.61 -21.15
C ILE A 43 4.76 -13.14 -21.22
N MET A 44 3.88 -13.83 -20.52
CA MET A 44 2.49 -13.44 -20.29
C MET A 44 2.23 -13.33 -18.79
N ALA A 45 1.35 -12.41 -18.40
CA ALA A 45 0.90 -12.27 -17.03
C ALA A 45 -0.62 -12.46 -16.97
N ARG A 46 -1.11 -13.11 -15.92
CA ARG A 46 -2.54 -13.31 -15.68
C ARG A 46 -2.87 -12.98 -14.23
N LYS A 47 -3.90 -12.16 -14.01
CA LYS A 47 -4.47 -11.94 -12.67
C LYS A 47 -5.35 -13.14 -12.28
N ASN A 48 -5.18 -13.64 -11.08
CA ASN A 48 -5.95 -14.71 -10.45
C ASN A 48 -6.24 -14.33 -9.00
N GLY A 49 -7.37 -13.67 -8.75
CA GLY A 49 -7.71 -13.11 -7.43
C GLY A 49 -6.68 -12.09 -6.98
N ASN A 50 -6.07 -12.35 -5.82
CA ASN A 50 -5.04 -11.49 -5.23
C ASN A 50 -3.64 -11.74 -5.80
N LYS A 51 -3.51 -12.67 -6.77
CA LYS A 51 -2.23 -13.08 -7.37
C LYS A 51 -2.10 -12.63 -8.82
N ILE A 52 -0.86 -12.45 -9.25
CA ILE A 52 -0.45 -12.26 -10.63
C ILE A 52 0.52 -13.38 -10.97
N GLU A 53 0.12 -14.22 -11.92
CA GLU A 53 0.89 -15.38 -12.36
C GLU A 53 1.58 -15.03 -13.67
N PHE A 54 2.90 -15.19 -13.71
CA PHE A 54 3.74 -14.96 -14.88
C PHE A 54 4.10 -16.29 -15.52
N TYR A 55 3.95 -16.33 -16.84
CA TYR A 55 4.20 -17.48 -17.69
C TYR A 55 5.21 -17.15 -18.75
N ILE A 56 6.08 -18.10 -19.11
CA ILE A 56 7.03 -17.98 -20.21
C ILE A 56 6.69 -18.99 -21.29
N GLY A 57 6.68 -18.54 -22.55
CA GLY A 57 6.38 -19.38 -23.72
C GLY A 57 7.63 -20.03 -24.30
N LEU A 58 7.73 -21.36 -24.17
CA LEU A 58 8.81 -22.17 -24.74
C LEU A 58 8.34 -22.97 -25.96
N GLU A 59 9.27 -23.40 -26.79
CA GLU A 59 8.96 -24.31 -27.90
C GLU A 59 8.48 -25.66 -27.39
N ASN A 60 7.53 -26.26 -28.09
CA ASN A 60 6.91 -27.51 -27.66
C ASN A 60 7.96 -28.65 -27.62
N GLY A 61 8.10 -29.29 -26.46
CA GLY A 61 9.11 -30.33 -26.21
C GLY A 61 10.42 -29.82 -25.59
N ALA A 62 10.62 -28.50 -25.49
CA ALA A 62 11.75 -27.94 -24.75
C ALA A 62 11.57 -28.18 -23.23
N ALA A 63 12.68 -28.50 -22.54
CA ALA A 63 12.71 -28.50 -21.09
C ALA A 63 12.67 -27.06 -20.56
N LEU A 64 12.07 -26.86 -19.38
CA LEU A 64 12.07 -25.57 -18.70
C LEU A 64 13.46 -25.34 -18.07
N ASP A 65 14.24 -24.47 -18.69
CA ASP A 65 15.43 -23.85 -18.11
C ASP A 65 15.18 -22.35 -17.97
N LEU A 66 14.83 -21.92 -16.75
CA LEU A 66 14.49 -20.52 -16.48
C LEU A 66 15.70 -19.60 -16.62
N ALA A 67 16.90 -20.05 -16.25
CA ALA A 67 18.10 -19.24 -16.31
C ALA A 67 18.46 -18.94 -17.77
N ALA A 68 18.42 -19.95 -18.64
CA ALA A 68 18.66 -19.76 -20.07
C ALA A 68 17.53 -18.97 -20.75
N ALA A 69 16.27 -19.25 -20.40
CA ALA A 69 15.13 -18.61 -21.06
C ALA A 69 14.93 -17.13 -20.70
N LEU A 70 15.46 -16.69 -19.55
CA LEU A 70 15.40 -15.32 -19.04
C LEU A 70 16.78 -14.66 -18.99
N GLU A 71 17.79 -15.25 -19.64
CA GLU A 71 19.14 -14.71 -19.69
C GLU A 71 19.12 -13.28 -20.28
N GLY A 72 19.76 -12.34 -19.59
CA GLY A 72 19.81 -10.94 -20.00
C GLY A 72 18.51 -10.17 -19.76
N LEU A 73 17.47 -10.79 -19.19
CA LEU A 73 16.30 -10.04 -18.73
C LEU A 73 16.68 -9.26 -17.47
N GLY A 74 16.75 -7.93 -17.58
CA GLY A 74 17.03 -7.03 -16.48
C GLY A 74 15.83 -6.88 -15.55
N PHE A 75 15.12 -5.75 -15.67
CA PHE A 75 14.04 -5.38 -14.77
C PHE A 75 12.68 -5.47 -15.45
N LEU A 76 11.66 -5.89 -14.69
CA LEU A 76 10.26 -5.77 -15.08
C LEU A 76 9.53 -4.82 -14.11
N SER A 77 9.02 -3.73 -14.65
CA SER A 77 8.36 -2.65 -13.91
C SER A 77 6.87 -2.57 -14.27
N PHE A 78 6.02 -2.55 -13.26
CA PHE A 78 4.57 -2.49 -13.43
C PHE A 78 3.97 -1.37 -12.59
N LYS A 79 2.97 -0.69 -13.15
CA LYS A 79 2.11 0.21 -12.39
C LYS A 79 1.09 -0.61 -11.61
N LEU A 80 0.96 -0.34 -10.31
CA LEU A 80 -0.05 -0.92 -9.42
C LEU A 80 -1.09 0.15 -9.06
N GLU A 81 -2.34 -0.09 -9.43
CA GLU A 81 -3.47 0.79 -9.14
C GLU A 81 -4.50 0.07 -8.27
N SER A 82 -5.26 0.81 -7.46
CA SER A 82 -6.47 0.29 -6.83
C SER A 82 -7.71 0.81 -7.56
N ASP A 83 -8.70 -0.06 -7.73
CA ASP A 83 -10.06 0.33 -8.13
C ASP A 83 -10.91 0.77 -6.92
N ASP A 84 -10.36 0.70 -5.70
CA ASP A 84 -10.99 1.17 -4.47
C ASP A 84 -10.58 2.63 -4.17
N PRO A 85 -11.49 3.61 -4.31
CA PRO A 85 -11.19 5.01 -4.03
C PRO A 85 -10.89 5.28 -2.55
N SER A 86 -11.27 4.36 -1.65
CA SER A 86 -11.05 4.47 -0.21
C SER A 86 -9.79 3.75 0.25
N PHE A 87 -8.99 3.15 -0.65
CA PHE A 87 -7.81 2.34 -0.30
C PHE A 87 -6.93 3.02 0.77
N PHE A 88 -6.45 4.24 0.50
CA PHE A 88 -5.56 4.98 1.39
C PHE A 88 -6.19 5.34 2.75
N ASN A 89 -7.52 5.33 2.86
CA ASN A 89 -8.21 5.63 4.12
C ASN A 89 -8.01 4.49 5.13
N TYR A 90 -8.07 3.23 4.68
CA TYR A 90 -8.00 2.05 5.55
C TYR A 90 -6.68 1.29 5.46
N THR A 91 -5.75 1.68 4.59
CA THR A 91 -4.39 1.11 4.51
C THR A 91 -3.38 1.96 5.28
N HIS A 92 -2.40 1.31 5.89
CA HIS A 92 -1.25 1.93 6.56
C HIS A 92 -0.16 2.36 5.56
N ILE A 93 -0.58 3.07 4.52
CA ILE A 93 0.29 3.84 3.61
C ILE A 93 -0.42 5.16 3.31
N ASP A 94 0.34 6.18 2.96
CA ASP A 94 -0.22 7.49 2.64
C ASP A 94 -0.38 7.67 1.14
N LEU A 95 -1.30 8.53 0.74
CA LEU A 95 -1.47 8.89 -0.67
C LEU A 95 -0.20 9.59 -1.16
N PRO A 96 0.46 9.11 -2.23
CA PRO A 96 1.64 9.78 -2.77
C PRO A 96 1.36 11.23 -3.16
N LYS A 97 2.38 12.08 -3.02
CA LYS A 97 2.35 13.47 -3.46
C LYS A 97 2.35 13.54 -5.00
N GLU A 98 2.10 14.73 -5.53
CA GLU A 98 2.19 14.95 -6.97
C GLU A 98 3.59 14.60 -7.50
N ASN A 99 3.63 13.83 -8.60
CA ASN A 99 4.86 13.35 -9.23
C ASN A 99 5.77 12.52 -8.31
N THR A 100 5.24 11.89 -7.26
CA THR A 100 5.98 10.88 -6.48
C THR A 100 5.18 9.60 -6.38
N THR A 101 5.85 8.50 -6.04
CA THR A 101 5.18 7.22 -5.85
C THR A 101 5.97 6.27 -4.94
N TYR A 102 5.33 5.19 -4.50
CA TYR A 102 6.04 4.08 -3.88
C TYR A 102 6.69 3.20 -4.94
N VAL A 103 7.93 2.76 -4.72
CA VAL A 103 8.57 1.73 -5.55
C VAL A 103 8.80 0.49 -4.71
N PHE A 104 8.03 -0.56 -4.97
CA PHE A 104 8.13 -1.86 -4.32
C PHE A 104 9.07 -2.76 -5.12
N ARG A 105 10.23 -3.09 -4.56
CA ARG A 105 11.29 -3.82 -5.27
C ARG A 105 11.62 -5.17 -4.66
N THR A 106 12.21 -6.03 -5.47
CA THR A 106 12.88 -7.23 -4.98
C THR A 106 14.10 -6.85 -4.13
N ILE A 107 14.37 -7.70 -3.14
CA ILE A 107 15.60 -7.67 -2.36
C ILE A 107 16.21 -9.08 -2.39
N PRO A 108 17.53 -9.21 -2.60
CA PRO A 108 18.21 -10.50 -2.55
C PRO A 108 17.89 -11.29 -1.27
N GLY A 109 17.55 -12.57 -1.44
CA GLY A 109 17.23 -13.48 -0.32
C GLY A 109 15.87 -13.26 0.36
N GLN A 110 15.03 -12.35 -0.14
CA GLN A 110 13.67 -12.14 0.38
C GLN A 110 12.61 -12.44 -0.67
N ASN A 111 11.56 -13.14 -0.26
CA ASN A 111 10.36 -13.40 -1.06
C ASN A 111 9.23 -12.41 -0.76
N SER A 112 9.57 -11.24 -0.21
CA SER A 112 8.64 -10.13 -0.03
C SER A 112 9.22 -8.90 -0.70
N LEU A 113 8.41 -8.22 -1.50
CA LEU A 113 8.78 -6.92 -2.03
C LEU A 113 8.86 -5.91 -0.88
N GLN A 114 9.83 -5.02 -0.99
CA GLN A 114 10.07 -3.97 0.00
C GLN A 114 9.94 -2.60 -0.64
N LYS A 115 9.44 -1.64 0.14
CA LYS A 115 9.44 -0.24 -0.28
C LYS A 115 10.88 0.26 -0.41
N THR A 116 11.17 0.91 -1.52
CA THR A 116 12.42 1.64 -1.70
C THR A 116 12.42 2.86 -0.79
N SER A 117 13.55 3.12 -0.13
CA SER A 117 13.76 4.32 0.68
C SER A 117 14.89 5.15 0.11
N ILE A 118 14.74 6.46 0.06
CA ILE A 118 15.80 7.42 -0.26
C ILE A 118 16.65 7.62 1.02
N PRO A 119 17.91 7.16 1.04
CA PRO A 119 18.80 7.47 2.15
C PRO A 119 19.01 8.99 2.16
N ASN A 120 18.62 9.67 3.25
CA ASN A 120 18.74 11.12 3.51
C ASN A 120 17.48 11.99 3.30
N ASP A 121 16.35 11.46 2.81
CA ASP A 121 15.07 12.18 2.93
C ASP A 121 14.45 11.87 4.30
N THR A 122 14.47 12.85 5.20
CA THR A 122 13.93 12.70 6.56
C THR A 122 12.42 12.90 6.65
N GLU A 123 11.81 13.53 5.64
CA GLU A 123 10.38 13.85 5.67
C GLU A 123 9.54 12.75 5.03
N ASN A 124 9.96 12.21 3.88
CA ASN A 124 9.21 11.19 3.15
C ASN A 124 10.15 10.20 2.43
N PRO A 125 11.00 9.45 3.14
CA PRO A 125 12.00 8.58 2.53
C PRO A 125 11.42 7.56 1.56
N GLU A 126 10.13 7.21 1.68
CA GLU A 126 9.49 6.17 0.89
C GLU A 126 8.90 6.65 -0.45
N PHE A 127 8.84 7.97 -0.68
CA PHE A 127 8.28 8.53 -1.92
C PHE A 127 9.40 8.82 -2.92
N ILE A 128 9.39 8.08 -4.02
CA ILE A 128 10.33 8.26 -5.12
C ILE A 128 9.75 9.25 -6.13
N PRO A 129 10.46 10.36 -6.44
CA PRO A 129 10.11 11.25 -7.54
C PRO A 129 10.01 10.52 -8.87
N LEU A 130 8.99 10.87 -9.66
CA LEU A 130 8.82 10.42 -11.03
C LEU A 130 9.33 11.51 -11.97
N LYS A 131 10.22 11.14 -12.90
CA LYS A 131 10.68 12.05 -13.95
C LYS A 131 10.21 11.55 -15.32
N PRO A 132 9.73 12.44 -16.19
CA PRO A 132 9.48 12.11 -17.59
C PRO A 132 10.81 11.84 -18.32
N ALA A 133 10.73 11.32 -19.55
CA ALA A 133 11.89 11.10 -20.41
C ALA A 133 12.75 12.35 -20.65
N ARG A 134 12.14 13.54 -20.64
CA ARG A 134 12.82 14.83 -20.79
C ARG A 134 12.44 15.77 -19.67
N PHE A 135 13.42 16.25 -18.93
CA PHE A 135 13.19 17.15 -17.79
C PHE A 135 14.36 18.12 -17.62
N ILE A 136 14.13 19.14 -16.80
CA ILE A 136 15.12 20.18 -16.49
C ILE A 136 15.64 19.93 -15.08
N VAL A 137 16.96 19.90 -14.93
CA VAL A 137 17.65 19.89 -13.64
C VAL A 137 18.08 21.32 -13.30
N GLN A 138 17.76 21.75 -12.08
CA GLN A 138 18.28 22.98 -11.50
C GLN A 138 19.57 22.64 -10.76
N LEU A 139 20.68 23.28 -11.14
CA LEU A 139 21.97 23.05 -10.52
C LEU A 139 22.30 24.12 -9.46
N PRO A 140 23.02 23.75 -8.39
CA PRO A 140 23.55 24.70 -7.42
C PRO A 140 24.67 25.55 -8.03
N ALA A 141 24.84 26.79 -7.58
CA ALA A 141 25.77 27.77 -8.18
C ALA A 141 27.25 27.35 -8.30
N GLN A 142 27.67 26.26 -7.67
CA GLN A 142 29.03 25.71 -7.70
C GLN A 142 29.09 24.31 -8.35
N ALA A 143 28.06 23.91 -9.09
CA ALA A 143 28.09 22.67 -9.86
C ALA A 143 29.15 22.76 -10.96
N SER A 144 30.06 21.79 -10.98
CA SER A 144 31.09 21.62 -12.01
C SER A 144 30.86 20.37 -12.85
N ILE A 145 30.16 19.38 -12.30
CA ILE A 145 29.80 18.15 -13.02
C ILE A 145 28.41 17.68 -12.61
N LEU A 146 27.62 17.28 -13.61
CA LEU A 146 26.38 16.53 -13.44
C LEU A 146 26.61 15.12 -13.97
N GLU A 147 26.14 14.13 -13.22
CA GLU A 147 26.15 12.73 -13.61
C GLU A 147 24.78 12.09 -13.31
N ILE A 148 24.30 11.23 -14.21
CA ILE A 148 23.13 10.38 -13.95
C ILE A 148 23.56 8.92 -14.06
N LYS A 149 23.34 8.16 -12.99
CA LYS A 149 23.60 6.72 -12.96
C LYS A 149 22.31 5.93 -12.94
N ASN A 150 22.34 4.75 -13.55
CA ASN A 150 21.28 3.76 -13.37
C ASN A 150 21.48 2.98 -12.06
N GLU A 151 20.54 2.07 -11.76
CA GLU A 151 20.60 1.25 -10.55
C GLU A 151 21.73 0.22 -10.49
N ASP A 152 22.33 -0.11 -11.64
CA ASP A 152 23.53 -0.95 -11.72
C ASP A 152 24.83 -0.15 -11.47
N GLY A 153 24.71 1.18 -11.31
CA GLY A 153 25.83 2.10 -11.09
C GLY A 153 26.53 2.57 -12.37
N GLU A 154 26.02 2.22 -13.54
CA GLU A 154 26.53 2.67 -14.83
C GLU A 154 26.20 4.15 -15.06
N SER A 155 27.18 4.90 -15.54
CA SER A 155 27.01 6.31 -15.91
C SER A 155 26.30 6.43 -17.26
N ILE A 156 25.10 6.99 -17.25
CA ILE A 156 24.24 7.16 -18.43
C ILE A 156 24.38 8.55 -19.02
N VAL A 157 24.54 9.57 -18.16
CA VAL A 157 24.80 10.95 -18.55
C VAL A 157 25.96 11.46 -17.72
N GLN A 158 26.92 12.13 -18.35
CA GLN A 158 27.99 12.84 -17.66
C GLN A 158 28.30 14.14 -18.42
N GLN A 159 28.19 15.26 -17.73
CA GLN A 159 28.35 16.59 -18.35
C GLN A 159 29.13 17.52 -17.42
N ALA A 160 30.15 18.18 -17.97
CA ALA A 160 30.83 19.29 -17.31
C ALA A 160 29.95 20.56 -17.38
N ILE A 161 29.92 21.32 -16.28
CA ILE A 161 29.08 22.50 -16.13
C ILE A 161 29.95 23.74 -16.10
N ASP A 162 29.75 24.63 -17.06
CA ASP A 162 30.42 25.93 -17.10
C ASP A 162 29.64 26.95 -16.24
N ASN A 163 30.35 27.65 -15.36
CA ASN A 163 29.79 28.56 -14.35
C ASN A 163 29.09 29.83 -14.91
N GLU A 164 28.98 29.98 -16.23
CA GLU A 164 28.53 31.23 -16.86
C GLU A 164 27.03 31.27 -17.20
N THR A 165 26.30 30.15 -17.15
CA THR A 165 24.86 30.14 -17.44
C THR A 165 24.06 29.79 -16.20
N GLY A 166 22.97 30.53 -15.92
CA GLY A 166 22.01 30.18 -14.87
C GLY A 166 21.57 28.73 -15.06
N GLN A 167 22.04 27.86 -14.16
CA GLN A 167 22.41 26.50 -14.50
C GLN A 167 21.21 25.55 -14.56
N GLN A 168 20.45 25.66 -15.65
CA GLN A 168 19.44 24.67 -16.03
C GLN A 168 20.02 23.75 -17.09
N VAL A 169 20.00 22.45 -16.81
CA VAL A 169 20.41 21.43 -17.78
C VAL A 169 19.20 20.63 -18.20
N VAL A 170 19.00 20.51 -19.51
CA VAL A 170 17.98 19.63 -20.08
C VAL A 170 18.57 18.23 -20.16
N ILE A 171 17.88 17.28 -19.52
CA ILE A 171 18.23 15.87 -19.56
C ILE A 171 17.25 15.16 -20.50
N ASP A 172 17.78 14.30 -21.37
CA ASP A 172 17.00 13.43 -22.25
C ASP A 172 17.38 11.96 -22.03
N LEU A 173 16.47 11.21 -21.41
CA LEU A 173 16.56 9.77 -21.17
C LEU A 173 15.58 8.98 -22.05
N SER A 174 15.13 9.54 -23.19
CA SER A 174 14.12 8.89 -24.05
C SER A 174 14.52 7.49 -24.55
N LEU A 175 15.82 7.23 -24.69
CA LEU A 175 16.36 5.93 -25.12
C LEU A 175 16.62 4.96 -23.96
N GLN A 176 16.47 5.40 -22.72
CA GLN A 176 16.80 4.62 -21.53
C GLN A 176 15.59 3.85 -21.00
N GLU A 177 15.81 2.81 -20.20
CA GLU A 177 14.72 1.98 -19.65
C GLU A 177 13.99 2.64 -18.48
N GLU A 178 12.70 2.35 -18.31
CA GLU A 178 11.92 2.83 -17.16
C GLU A 178 12.30 2.08 -15.87
N ARG A 179 13.20 2.70 -15.09
CA ARG A 179 13.76 2.18 -13.84
C ARG A 179 14.24 3.28 -12.91
N LEU A 180 14.90 2.90 -11.83
CA LEU A 180 15.54 3.83 -10.89
C LEU A 180 16.84 4.42 -11.45
N TYR A 181 17.01 5.71 -11.18
CA TYR A 181 18.19 6.49 -11.51
C TYR A 181 18.61 7.35 -10.31
N GLN A 182 19.88 7.71 -10.29
CA GLN A 182 20.45 8.67 -9.34
C GLN A 182 21.01 9.85 -10.10
N LEU A 183 20.65 11.06 -9.69
CA LEU A 183 21.25 12.31 -10.12
C LEU A 183 22.34 12.68 -9.12
N LEU A 184 23.56 12.84 -9.61
CA LEU A 184 24.71 13.29 -8.85
C LEU A 184 25.18 14.64 -9.39
N VAL A 185 25.54 15.54 -8.48
CA VAL A 185 26.22 16.79 -8.79
C VAL A 185 27.50 16.83 -7.97
N ASN A 186 28.64 17.07 -8.62
CA ASN A 186 29.96 17.04 -7.97
C ASN A 186 30.22 15.73 -7.19
N ASN A 187 29.78 14.59 -7.75
CA ASN A 187 29.80 13.24 -7.15
C ASN A 187 28.94 13.06 -5.87
N GLU A 188 28.12 14.03 -5.51
CA GLU A 188 27.17 13.91 -4.40
C GLU A 188 25.77 13.61 -4.94
N VAL A 189 25.12 12.59 -4.40
CA VAL A 189 23.74 12.21 -4.76
C VAL A 189 22.81 13.34 -4.34
N GLN A 190 22.17 13.97 -5.32
CA GLN A 190 21.19 15.03 -5.11
C GLN A 190 19.76 14.48 -5.07
N GLU A 191 19.46 13.51 -5.93
CA GLU A 191 18.12 12.97 -6.07
C GLU A 191 18.21 11.51 -6.54
N GLN A 192 17.31 10.67 -6.03
CA GLN A 192 16.99 9.38 -6.64
C GLN A 192 15.59 9.48 -7.21
N PHE A 193 15.38 9.04 -8.45
CA PHE A 193 14.10 9.15 -9.13
C PHE A 193 13.81 7.90 -9.97
N PHE A 194 12.55 7.71 -10.34
CA PHE A 194 12.12 6.69 -11.27
C PHE A 194 11.77 7.32 -12.62
N LEU A 195 12.36 6.83 -13.70
CA LEU A 195 12.05 7.27 -15.06
C LEU A 195 10.73 6.63 -15.53
N VAL A 196 9.77 7.46 -15.94
CA VAL A 196 8.50 7.01 -16.52
C VAL A 196 8.26 7.74 -17.85
N LYS A 197 7.93 6.99 -18.91
CA LYS A 197 7.73 7.57 -20.26
C LYS A 197 6.27 7.90 -20.57
N GLY A 198 5.33 7.32 -19.81
CA GLY A 198 3.89 7.56 -19.94
C GLY A 198 3.29 8.37 -18.79
N ASP A 199 1.98 8.57 -18.87
CA ASP A 199 1.22 9.24 -17.81
C ASP A 199 1.12 8.34 -16.57
N PHE A 200 1.64 8.84 -15.45
CA PHE A 200 1.42 8.24 -14.14
C PHE A 200 0.31 9.00 -13.41
N LYS A 201 -0.90 8.45 -13.40
CA LYS A 201 -2.08 9.12 -12.83
C LYS A 201 -2.01 9.15 -11.30
N ARG A 202 -2.58 10.22 -10.71
CA ARG A 202 -2.90 10.27 -9.28
C ARG A 202 -3.84 9.10 -8.91
N GLY A 203 -3.59 8.45 -7.77
CA GLY A 203 -4.36 7.29 -7.30
C GLY A 203 -3.70 5.93 -7.53
N SER A 204 -2.53 5.89 -8.19
CA SER A 204 -1.68 4.70 -8.22
C SER A 204 -1.17 4.35 -6.82
N LEU A 205 -1.18 3.06 -6.47
CA LEU A 205 -0.60 2.54 -5.22
C LEU A 205 0.93 2.54 -5.27
N GLY A 206 1.51 2.49 -6.47
CA GLY A 206 2.95 2.45 -6.64
C GLY A 206 3.42 1.80 -7.95
N LEU A 207 4.71 1.54 -7.98
CA LEU A 207 5.40 0.74 -8.98
C LEU A 207 5.88 -0.56 -8.33
N ILE A 208 5.61 -1.69 -8.99
CA ILE A 208 6.26 -2.97 -8.69
C ILE A 208 7.48 -3.06 -9.61
N HIS A 209 8.67 -3.24 -9.05
CA HIS A 209 9.93 -3.21 -9.77
C HIS A 209 10.73 -4.48 -9.47
N LEU A 210 10.72 -5.44 -10.40
CA LEU A 210 11.27 -6.77 -10.22
C LEU A 210 12.65 -6.87 -10.88
N ASN A 211 13.69 -7.17 -10.10
CA ASN A 211 14.99 -7.56 -10.64
C ASN A 211 14.97 -9.06 -10.97
N ILE A 212 14.96 -9.41 -12.25
CA ILE A 212 14.82 -10.81 -12.65
C ILE A 212 16.07 -11.61 -12.33
N SER A 213 17.25 -11.00 -12.42
CA SER A 213 18.51 -11.64 -12.04
C SER A 213 18.53 -12.03 -10.56
N GLU A 214 18.02 -11.17 -9.67
CA GLU A 214 17.85 -11.49 -8.24
C GLU A 214 16.83 -12.62 -8.02
N ILE A 215 15.71 -12.59 -8.74
CA ILE A 215 14.66 -13.61 -8.63
C ILE A 215 15.18 -15.00 -9.01
N LEU A 216 15.98 -15.08 -10.08
CA LEU A 216 16.53 -16.35 -10.58
C LEU A 216 17.56 -16.99 -9.65
N GLN A 217 18.23 -16.20 -8.80
CA GLN A 217 19.18 -16.73 -7.80
C GLN A 217 18.51 -17.62 -6.76
N ASN A 218 17.20 -17.48 -6.53
CA ASN A 218 16.48 -18.26 -5.53
C ASN A 218 16.22 -19.73 -5.92
N GLN A 219 16.49 -20.15 -7.17
CA GLN A 219 16.52 -21.55 -7.65
C GLN A 219 15.38 -22.49 -7.15
N VAL A 220 14.11 -22.03 -7.15
CA VAL A 220 12.94 -22.85 -6.81
C VAL A 220 12.03 -23.03 -8.04
N PRO A 221 11.39 -24.21 -8.26
CA PRO A 221 10.53 -24.46 -9.42
C PRO A 221 9.33 -23.52 -9.57
N GLU A 222 8.82 -22.97 -8.45
CA GLU A 222 7.75 -21.96 -8.45
C GLU A 222 8.12 -20.84 -7.48
N LEU A 223 8.50 -19.69 -8.03
CA LEU A 223 8.88 -18.52 -7.23
C LEU A 223 7.62 -17.73 -6.86
N THR A 224 7.42 -17.50 -5.57
CA THR A 224 6.32 -16.68 -5.07
C THR A 224 6.88 -15.50 -4.28
N TYR A 225 6.49 -14.30 -4.69
CA TYR A 225 6.81 -13.05 -3.98
C TYR A 225 5.54 -12.44 -3.42
N SER A 226 5.60 -11.88 -2.20
CA SER A 226 4.48 -11.17 -1.59
C SER A 226 4.67 -9.65 -1.62
N LEU A 227 3.60 -8.90 -1.84
CA LEU A 227 3.51 -7.46 -1.59
C LEU A 227 2.46 -7.22 -0.50
N PRO A 228 2.87 -7.11 0.78
CA PRO A 228 1.93 -6.96 1.88
C PRO A 228 1.56 -5.50 2.15
N PHE A 229 0.26 -5.24 2.21
CA PHE A 229 -0.32 -4.02 2.74
C PHE A 229 -0.91 -4.28 4.13
N GLN A 230 -0.82 -3.30 5.02
CA GLN A 230 -1.37 -3.40 6.37
C GLN A 230 -2.62 -2.52 6.50
N ALA A 231 -3.62 -3.00 7.23
CA ALA A 231 -4.73 -2.17 7.65
C ALA A 231 -4.25 -1.03 8.55
N ARG A 232 -4.90 0.11 8.43
CA ARG A 232 -4.69 1.26 9.31
C ARG A 232 -5.20 0.93 10.71
N ASN A 233 -4.41 1.28 11.71
CA ASN A 233 -4.86 1.22 13.10
C ASN A 233 -5.68 2.47 13.42
N VAL A 234 -6.88 2.28 13.96
CA VAL A 234 -7.82 3.35 14.32
C VAL A 234 -8.42 3.07 15.69
N TYR A 235 -8.82 4.11 16.41
CA TYR A 235 -9.66 3.94 17.60
C TYR A 235 -11.03 3.43 17.19
N TRP A 236 -11.47 2.33 17.79
CA TRP A 236 -12.79 1.75 17.54
C TRP A 236 -13.79 2.41 18.49
N GLU A 237 -14.78 3.10 17.93
CA GLU A 237 -15.84 3.77 18.68
C GLU A 237 -17.21 3.13 18.47
N TYR A 238 -17.76 2.53 19.52
CA TYR A 238 -19.12 2.02 19.53
C TYR A 238 -20.07 3.06 20.11
N LEU A 239 -21.01 3.52 19.29
CA LEU A 239 -22.03 4.49 19.66
C LEU A 239 -23.31 3.74 19.98
N ILE A 240 -23.55 3.51 21.27
CA ILE A 240 -24.73 2.79 21.76
C ILE A 240 -25.89 3.78 21.89
N VAL A 241 -26.98 3.53 21.16
CA VAL A 241 -28.18 4.36 21.15
C VAL A 241 -29.33 3.60 21.79
N PRO A 242 -29.70 3.92 23.04
CA PRO A 242 -30.87 3.33 23.68
C PRO A 242 -32.15 3.67 22.93
N SER A 243 -33.01 2.68 22.68
CA SER A 243 -34.31 2.90 22.07
C SER A 243 -35.23 3.69 23.01
N PRO A 244 -35.87 4.78 22.54
CA PRO A 244 -36.83 5.53 23.35
C PRO A 244 -38.11 4.75 23.67
N SER A 245 -38.38 3.62 22.99
CA SER A 245 -39.57 2.81 23.22
C SER A 245 -39.46 1.90 24.46
N ASN A 246 -38.24 1.67 24.93
CA ASN A 246 -37.96 0.78 26.05
C ASN A 246 -37.52 1.68 27.20
N GLU A 247 -38.39 1.93 28.18
CA GLU A 247 -38.03 2.59 29.44
C GLU A 247 -37.08 1.68 30.25
N LEU A 248 -35.84 1.54 29.76
CA LEU A 248 -34.81 0.75 30.39
C LEU A 248 -34.06 1.63 31.38
N THR A 249 -33.99 1.19 32.63
CA THR A 249 -33.05 1.78 33.59
C THR A 249 -31.75 0.98 33.53
N ILE A 250 -30.69 1.62 33.03
CA ILE A 250 -29.37 1.00 32.85
C ILE A 250 -28.60 1.11 34.17
N HIS A 251 -28.22 -0.03 34.75
CA HIS A 251 -27.41 -0.10 35.97
C HIS A 251 -25.92 -0.22 35.68
N LYS A 252 -25.56 -0.94 34.62
CA LYS A 252 -24.18 -1.17 34.22
C LYS A 252 -24.12 -1.34 32.71
N MET A 253 -23.13 -0.73 32.07
CA MET A 253 -22.88 -0.88 30.64
C MET A 253 -21.36 -0.87 30.40
N GLU A 254 -20.84 -1.96 29.84
CA GLU A 254 -19.42 -2.12 29.54
C GLU A 254 -19.24 -2.73 28.16
N VAL A 255 -18.14 -2.38 27.49
CA VAL A 255 -17.72 -3.02 26.24
C VAL A 255 -16.39 -3.73 26.47
N THR A 256 -16.38 -5.03 26.16
CA THR A 256 -15.18 -5.87 26.17
C THR A 256 -14.80 -6.21 24.74
N GLY A 257 -13.55 -5.93 24.39
CA GLY A 257 -13.01 -6.15 23.06
C GLY A 257 -12.74 -7.62 22.73
N SER A 258 -12.37 -7.84 21.47
CA SER A 258 -12.09 -9.16 20.90
C SER A 258 -10.93 -9.88 21.59
N SER A 259 -10.00 -9.14 22.19
CA SER A 259 -8.83 -9.64 22.92
C SER A 259 -8.98 -9.48 24.44
N GLN A 260 -10.22 -9.32 24.92
CA GLN A 260 -10.56 -9.09 26.33
C GLN A 260 -10.10 -7.73 26.89
N GLU A 261 -9.74 -6.78 26.04
CA GLU A 261 -9.46 -5.40 26.45
C GLU A 261 -10.75 -4.67 26.84
N THR A 262 -10.71 -3.88 27.91
CA THR A 262 -11.86 -3.06 28.34
C THR A 262 -11.86 -1.73 27.60
N TYR A 263 -12.99 -1.37 26.99
CA TYR A 263 -13.16 -0.09 26.31
C TYR A 263 -13.38 1.03 27.34
N ILE A 264 -12.95 2.24 26.97
CA ILE A 264 -13.10 3.45 27.78
C ILE A 264 -14.47 4.06 27.49
N GLY A 265 -15.22 4.40 28.54
CA GLY A 265 -16.56 5.00 28.43
C GLY A 265 -17.54 4.44 29.47
N PRO A 266 -18.84 4.72 29.33
CA PRO A 266 -19.43 5.52 28.25
C PRO A 266 -19.18 7.02 28.40
N VAL A 267 -19.06 7.74 27.27
CA VAL A 267 -19.13 9.21 27.20
C VAL A 267 -20.37 9.61 26.41
N GLU A 268 -21.17 10.56 26.91
CA GLU A 268 -22.33 11.06 26.16
C GLU A 268 -21.91 11.84 24.92
N SER A 269 -22.54 11.54 23.79
CA SER A 269 -22.38 12.25 22.52
C SER A 269 -23.75 12.46 21.85
N VAL A 270 -23.84 13.46 20.97
CA VAL A 270 -25.04 13.78 20.20
C VAL A 270 -24.81 13.47 18.73
N LEU A 271 -25.60 12.56 18.18
CA LEU A 271 -25.59 12.23 16.75
C LEU A 271 -26.18 13.39 15.93
N HIS A 272 -25.91 13.42 14.62
CA HIS A 272 -26.39 14.46 13.69
C HIS A 272 -27.93 14.66 13.64
N GLN A 273 -28.71 13.76 14.25
CA GLN A 273 -30.18 13.86 14.38
C GLN A 273 -30.65 14.22 15.80
N GLY A 274 -29.77 14.72 16.67
CA GLY A 274 -30.09 15.08 18.05
C GLY A 274 -30.28 13.89 19.00
N LYS A 275 -30.13 12.65 18.51
CA LYS A 275 -30.16 11.45 19.35
C LYS A 275 -28.91 11.39 20.23
N LYS A 276 -29.11 11.12 21.52
CA LYS A 276 -28.02 10.84 22.45
C LYS A 276 -27.46 9.43 22.20
N ALA A 277 -26.15 9.33 22.21
CA ALA A 277 -25.41 8.08 22.15
C ALA A 277 -24.43 8.00 23.32
N LEU A 278 -24.20 6.79 23.80
CA LEU A 278 -23.16 6.47 24.76
C LEU A 278 -21.98 5.87 23.99
N VAL A 279 -20.85 6.57 23.99
CA VAL A 279 -19.67 6.20 23.21
C VAL A 279 -18.70 5.40 24.07
N PHE A 280 -18.30 4.23 23.57
CA PHE A 280 -17.20 3.43 24.08
C PHE A 280 -16.06 3.42 23.07
N THR A 281 -14.85 3.73 23.53
CA THR A 281 -13.66 3.83 22.68
C THR A 281 -12.63 2.78 23.07
N SER A 282 -11.99 2.14 22.10
CA SER A 282 -10.90 1.21 22.38
C SER A 282 -9.75 1.91 23.13
N PRO A 283 -9.06 1.22 24.06
CA PRO A 283 -8.01 1.84 24.86
C PRO A 283 -6.77 2.21 24.02
N THR A 284 -6.56 1.53 22.90
CA THR A 284 -5.50 1.79 21.92
C THR A 284 -6.06 1.68 20.50
N PRO A 285 -5.37 2.23 19.48
CA PRO A 285 -5.73 2.00 18.08
C PRO A 285 -5.64 0.51 17.71
N LEU A 286 -6.69 0.00 17.07
CA LEU A 286 -6.80 -1.38 16.62
C LEU A 286 -6.85 -1.44 15.08
N PRO A 287 -6.28 -2.48 14.44
CA PRO A 287 -6.30 -2.63 13.00
C PRO A 287 -7.73 -2.80 12.50
N LEU A 288 -8.12 -2.07 11.45
CA LEU A 288 -9.40 -2.32 10.79
C LEU A 288 -9.44 -3.74 10.19
N SER A 289 -10.62 -4.36 10.23
CA SER A 289 -10.87 -5.64 9.57
C SER A 289 -12.22 -5.66 8.89
N HIS A 290 -12.28 -6.21 7.68
CA HIS A 290 -13.54 -6.48 6.98
C HIS A 290 -14.40 -7.48 7.76
N LYS A 291 -13.76 -8.48 8.40
CA LYS A 291 -14.42 -9.53 9.14
C LYS A 291 -13.68 -9.83 10.44
N LEU A 292 -14.43 -9.86 11.54
CA LEU A 292 -13.88 -10.25 12.84
C LEU A 292 -14.05 -11.76 13.04
N GLU A 293 -12.98 -12.41 13.50
CA GLU A 293 -13.07 -13.80 13.96
C GLU A 293 -13.76 -13.88 15.34
N THR A 294 -13.43 -12.92 16.21
CA THR A 294 -14.07 -12.72 17.52
C THR A 294 -14.62 -11.31 17.61
N HIS A 295 -15.88 -11.19 18.01
CA HIS A 295 -16.57 -9.91 18.13
C HIS A 295 -16.42 -9.31 19.53
N PRO A 296 -16.22 -7.98 19.66
CA PRO A 296 -16.42 -7.28 20.91
C PRO A 296 -17.85 -7.49 21.42
N LYS A 297 -18.04 -7.36 22.72
CA LYS A 297 -19.34 -7.58 23.38
C LYS A 297 -19.72 -6.36 24.18
N LEU A 298 -20.98 -5.94 24.03
CA LEU A 298 -21.63 -5.03 24.95
C LEU A 298 -22.32 -5.86 26.04
N GLU A 299 -21.96 -5.61 27.28
CA GLU A 299 -22.59 -6.20 28.46
C GLU A 299 -23.43 -5.14 29.15
N LEU A 300 -24.74 -5.41 29.26
CA LEU A 300 -25.73 -4.50 29.80
C LEU A 300 -26.45 -5.15 30.97
N LYS A 301 -26.49 -4.46 32.11
CA LYS A 301 -27.37 -4.80 33.22
C LYS A 301 -28.45 -3.74 33.35
N TYR A 302 -29.72 -4.13 33.28
CA TYR A 302 -30.85 -3.20 33.23
C TYR A 302 -32.10 -3.73 33.93
N THR A 303 -33.03 -2.84 34.25
CA THR A 303 -34.43 -3.19 34.56
C THR A 303 -35.36 -2.61 33.50
N ASP A 304 -36.49 -3.27 33.28
CA ASP A 304 -37.54 -2.77 32.41
C ASP A 304 -38.74 -2.27 33.24
N GLN A 305 -39.62 -1.52 32.58
CA GLN A 305 -40.84 -0.97 33.18
C GLN A 305 -41.81 -2.03 33.76
N PHE A 306 -41.64 -3.32 33.43
CA PHE A 306 -42.53 -4.40 33.87
C PHE A 306 -41.94 -5.20 35.05
N SER A 307 -40.65 -5.05 35.33
CA SER A 307 -39.92 -5.85 36.33
C SER A 307 -38.74 -5.08 36.92
N ASN A 308 -38.75 -4.94 38.25
CA ASN A 308 -37.61 -4.43 39.02
C ASN A 308 -36.49 -5.44 39.22
N THR A 309 -36.61 -6.67 38.70
CA THR A 309 -35.51 -7.64 38.71
C THR A 309 -34.48 -7.28 37.64
N PRO A 310 -33.19 -7.08 38.01
CA PRO A 310 -32.14 -6.80 37.03
C PRO A 310 -31.99 -7.96 36.04
N LYS A 311 -31.90 -7.62 34.76
CA LYS A 311 -31.64 -8.51 33.63
C LYS A 311 -30.27 -8.21 33.06
N ASP A 312 -29.62 -9.25 32.56
CA ASP A 312 -28.36 -9.14 31.83
C ASP A 312 -28.63 -9.35 30.33
N LEU A 313 -28.00 -8.52 29.49
CA LEU A 313 -28.03 -8.60 28.04
C LEU A 313 -26.61 -8.53 27.52
N ILE A 314 -26.25 -9.45 26.64
CA ILE A 314 -24.95 -9.49 25.97
C ILE A 314 -25.20 -9.40 24.47
N ILE A 315 -24.63 -8.38 23.83
CA ILE A 315 -24.76 -8.14 22.40
C ILE A 315 -23.38 -8.24 21.75
N SER A 316 -23.25 -9.05 20.70
CA SER A 316 -22.07 -9.03 19.84
C SER A 316 -22.07 -7.77 18.98
N LEU A 317 -20.98 -7.01 19.06
CA LEU A 317 -20.81 -5.75 18.36
C LEU A 317 -20.27 -5.96 16.94
N PRO A 318 -20.67 -5.11 15.97
CA PRO A 318 -20.27 -5.24 14.58
C PRO A 318 -18.78 -4.90 14.36
N SER A 319 -18.27 -5.27 13.19
CA SER A 319 -16.97 -4.75 12.72
C SER A 319 -17.08 -3.28 12.33
N HIS A 320 -15.96 -2.58 12.39
CA HIS A 320 -15.84 -1.20 11.92
C HIS A 320 -15.72 -1.13 10.41
N ASP A 321 -16.48 -0.22 9.79
CA ASP A 321 -16.44 0.00 8.35
C ASP A 321 -15.26 0.92 7.99
N ARG A 322 -14.70 0.70 6.81
CA ARG A 322 -13.66 1.55 6.20
C ARG A 322 -14.20 2.92 5.78
N ASN A 323 -15.52 3.05 5.61
CA ASN A 323 -16.19 4.28 5.19
C ASN A 323 -16.57 5.18 6.37
N THR A 324 -16.46 4.69 7.61
CA THR A 324 -16.76 5.45 8.83
C THR A 324 -15.50 5.96 9.52
N ILE A 325 -14.38 6.02 8.80
CA ILE A 325 -13.10 6.51 9.33
C ILE A 325 -13.13 8.04 9.41
N GLY A 326 -12.84 8.57 10.59
CA GLY A 326 -12.64 9.99 10.85
C GLY A 326 -11.27 10.26 11.46
N ARG A 327 -10.98 11.54 11.69
CA ARG A 327 -9.75 12.01 12.35
C ARG A 327 -10.07 12.92 13.51
N TYR A 328 -9.46 12.68 14.67
CA TYR A 328 -9.62 13.57 15.82
C TYR A 328 -8.94 14.92 15.53
N GLN A 329 -9.70 15.99 15.69
CA GLN A 329 -9.22 17.37 15.48
C GLN A 329 -8.67 17.99 16.78
N GLU A 330 -9.12 17.50 17.93
CA GLU A 330 -8.85 18.05 19.26
C GLU A 330 -8.65 16.92 20.28
N GLY A 331 -8.24 17.29 21.51
CA GLY A 331 -8.04 16.35 22.62
C GLY A 331 -6.72 15.58 22.55
N THR A 332 -6.58 14.61 23.45
CA THR A 332 -5.36 13.78 23.62
C THR A 332 -5.05 12.92 22.40
N ASN A 333 -6.08 12.56 21.62
CA ASN A 333 -5.95 11.73 20.42
C ASN A 333 -5.81 12.54 19.13
N LYS A 334 -5.64 13.88 19.22
CA LYS A 334 -5.54 14.77 18.06
C LYS A 334 -4.56 14.25 17.01
N GLY A 335 -5.01 14.21 15.75
CA GLY A 335 -4.22 13.73 14.63
C GLY A 335 -4.33 12.22 14.38
N SER A 336 -4.85 11.45 15.34
CA SER A 336 -5.13 10.01 15.18
C SER A 336 -6.46 9.77 14.47
N TYR A 337 -6.65 8.54 13.99
CA TYR A 337 -7.85 8.09 13.28
C TYR A 337 -8.80 7.34 14.21
N TYR A 338 -10.10 7.42 13.95
CA TYR A 338 -11.13 6.61 14.59
C TYR A 338 -12.06 6.02 13.54
N SER A 339 -12.81 4.97 13.88
CA SER A 339 -13.95 4.50 13.09
C SER A 339 -15.16 4.29 14.00
N GLN A 340 -16.33 4.67 13.52
CA GLN A 340 -17.57 4.64 14.31
C GLN A 340 -18.50 3.51 13.86
N ALA A 341 -19.06 2.79 14.83
CA ALA A 341 -20.11 1.81 14.62
C ALA A 341 -21.30 2.11 15.54
N ILE A 342 -22.48 2.34 14.95
CA ILE A 342 -23.69 2.67 15.69
C ILE A 342 -24.46 1.38 16.01
N VAL A 343 -24.85 1.21 17.28
CA VAL A 343 -25.61 0.05 17.76
C VAL A 343 -26.85 0.53 18.49
N TYR A 344 -28.01 0.07 18.02
CA TYR A 344 -29.30 0.36 18.64
C TYR A 344 -29.67 -0.77 19.60
N ILE A 345 -30.09 -0.43 20.81
CA ILE A 345 -30.51 -1.38 21.85
C ILE A 345 -31.94 -1.13 22.32
#